data_AF-X1KRV2-F1
#
_entry.id   AF-X1KRV2-F1
#
_cell.length_a   1.000
_cell.length_b   1.000
_cell.length_c   1.000
_cell.angle_alpha   90.00
_cell.angle_beta   90.00
_cell.angle_gamma   90.00
#
_symmetry.space_group_name_H-M   'P 1'
#
loop_
_entity.id
_entity.type
_entity.pdbx_description
1 polymer ?
#
loop_
_entity_poly.entity_id
_entity_poly.type
_entity_poly.pdbx_seq_one_letter_code
_entity_poly.pdbx_strand_id
1 'polypeptide(L)' 'MIDNGVAVVVAAQAIYEGIDLVRYEVGRKALDLGVIPAYDMTKEAIVTKLMWVLGHTNGIDEVKKMMLTNYCGELSVP' A
#
# COMPACT_ATOMS: atom_id res chain seq x y z
N MET A 1 -1.74 14.61 5.50
CA MET A 1 -2.36 13.87 4.36
C MET A 1 -3.27 12.79 4.88
N ILE A 2 -2.74 11.84 5.67
CA ILE A 2 -3.53 10.76 6.27
C ILE A 2 -4.64 11.32 7.17
N ASP A 3 -4.32 12.28 8.04
CA ASP A 3 -5.32 12.97 8.89
C ASP A 3 -6.41 13.71 8.10
N ASN A 4 -6.19 13.98 6.80
CA ASN A 4 -7.16 14.60 5.91
C ASN A 4 -7.96 13.55 5.10
N GLY A 5 -7.88 12.26 5.46
CA GLY A 5 -8.58 11.18 4.76
C GLY A 5 -7.97 10.84 3.39
N VAL A 6 -6.69 11.15 3.15
CA VAL A 6 -5.99 10.78 1.91
C VAL A 6 -5.26 9.44 2.10
N ALA A 7 -5.56 8.46 1.26
CA ALA A 7 -4.85 7.19 1.23
C ALA A 7 -3.41 7.38 0.75
N VAL A 8 -2.45 6.91 1.54
CA VAL A 8 -1.01 6.99 1.22
C VAL A 8 -0.44 5.59 1.11
N VAL A 9 -0.04 5.21 -0.10
CA VAL A 9 0.62 3.93 -0.39
C VAL A 9 2.12 4.16 -0.57
N VAL A 10 2.94 3.36 0.11
CA VAL A 10 4.42 3.45 0.05
C VAL A 10 4.97 2.24 -0.68
N ALA A 11 5.89 2.46 -1.61
CA ALA A 11 6.51 1.44 -2.45
C ALA A 11 8.04 1.59 -2.48
N ALA A 12 8.77 0.52 -2.80
CA ALA A 12 10.20 0.57 -3.04
C ALA A 12 10.48 1.38 -4.30
N GLN A 13 11.62 2.09 -4.32
CA GLN A 13 12.15 2.65 -5.56
C GLN A 13 12.91 1.60 -6.38
N ALA A 14 13.55 0.64 -5.70
CA ALA A 14 14.16 -0.52 -6.34
C ALA A 14 13.13 -1.27 -7.20
N ILE A 15 13.60 -1.82 -8.32
CA ILE A 15 12.77 -2.58 -9.26
C ILE A 15 12.40 -3.95 -8.69
N TYR A 16 13.23 -4.51 -7.82
CA TYR A 16 13.10 -5.86 -7.26
C TYR A 16 12.96 -5.83 -5.74
N GLU A 17 12.59 -6.97 -5.17
CA GLU A 17 12.48 -7.28 -3.72
C GLU A 17 11.37 -6.56 -2.95
N GLY A 18 10.78 -5.48 -3.48
CA GLY A 18 9.68 -4.79 -2.82
C GLY A 18 10.11 -4.05 -1.55
N ILE A 19 9.19 -3.89 -0.59
CA ILE A 19 9.47 -3.27 0.73
C ILE A 19 9.01 -4.13 1.90
N ASP A 20 9.75 -4.02 2.99
CA ASP A 20 9.33 -4.42 4.32
C ASP A 20 9.51 -3.23 5.27
N LEU A 21 8.39 -2.59 5.63
CA LEU A 21 8.39 -1.43 6.53
C LEU A 21 8.59 -1.83 8.01
N VAL A 22 8.42 -3.10 8.38
CA VAL A 22 8.61 -3.57 9.77
C VAL A 22 10.09 -3.63 10.12
N ARG A 23 10.95 -3.86 9.13
CA ARG A 23 12.39 -4.10 9.29
C ARG A 23 13.13 -2.96 9.98
N TYR A 24 12.80 -1.70 9.69
CA TYR A 24 13.52 -0.53 10.19
C TYR A 24 12.60 0.41 10.98
N GLU A 25 13.16 1.12 11.96
CA GLU A 25 12.41 2.04 12.84
C GLU A 25 11.65 3.11 12.04
N VAL A 26 12.26 3.62 10.97
CA VAL A 26 11.63 4.62 10.09
C VAL A 26 10.38 4.05 9.41
N GLY A 27 10.43 2.79 8.98
CA GLY A 27 9.28 2.12 8.37
C GLY A 27 8.17 1.84 9.38
N ARG A 28 8.52 1.43 10.60
CA ARG A 28 7.56 1.24 11.69
C ARG A 28 6.83 2.54 12.05
N LYS A 29 7.56 3.64 12.16
CA LYS A 29 6.97 4.98 12.34
C LYS A 29 6.01 5.34 11.20
N ALA A 30 6.33 4.99 9.96
CA ALA A 30 5.44 5.22 8.84
C ALA A 30 4.15 4.37 8.93
N LEU A 31 4.27 3.10 9.35
CA LEU A 31 3.12 2.22 9.59
C LEU A 31 2.22 2.76 10.70
N ASP A 32 2.80 3.27 11.79
CA ASP A 32 2.08 3.87 12.91
C ASP A 32 1.30 5.12 12.48
N LEU A 33 1.81 5.86 11.48
CA LEU A 33 1.11 6.99 10.86
C LEU A 33 -0.04 6.56 9.92
N GLY A 34 -0.18 5.27 9.62
CA GLY A 34 -1.27 4.73 8.80
C GLY A 34 -0.97 4.57 7.31
N VAL A 35 0.30 4.60 6.89
CA VAL A 35 0.64 4.31 5.49
C VAL A 35 0.29 2.85 5.12
N ILE A 36 -0.01 2.63 3.84
CA ILE A 36 -0.27 1.32 3.28
C ILE A 36 1.02 0.81 2.61
N PRO A 37 1.65 -0.28 3.11
CA PRO A 37 2.80 -0.87 2.45
C PRO A 37 2.37 -1.57 1.16
N ALA A 38 3.09 -1.32 0.06
CA ALA A 38 2.83 -1.98 -1.22
C ALA A 38 3.51 -3.35 -1.38
N TYR A 39 4.40 -3.73 -0.46
CA TYR A 39 5.19 -4.96 -0.50
C TYR A 39 5.89 -5.17 -1.85
N ASP A 40 5.59 -6.27 -2.54
CA ASP A 40 6.21 -6.69 -3.81
C ASP A 40 5.41 -6.29 -5.06
N MET A 41 4.32 -5.53 -4.90
CA MET A 41 3.54 -5.05 -6.05
C MET A 41 4.41 -4.19 -6.99
N THR A 42 4.22 -4.35 -8.29
CA THR A 42 4.80 -3.45 -9.28
C THR A 42 4.20 -2.05 -9.17
N LYS A 43 4.94 -1.03 -9.59
CA LYS A 43 4.48 0.37 -9.51
C LYS A 43 3.22 0.60 -10.32
N GLU A 44 3.14 -0.05 -11.48
CA GLU A 44 2.00 -0.05 -12.38
C GLU A 44 0.76 -0.67 -11.72
N ALA A 45 0.94 -1.81 -11.04
CA ALA A 45 -0.13 -2.45 -10.28
C ALA A 45 -0.60 -1.57 -9.12
N ILE A 46 0.32 -0.94 -8.39
CA ILE A 46 -0.02 -0.06 -7.26
C ILE A 46 -0.90 1.11 -7.72
N VAL A 47 -0.49 1.82 -8.77
CA VAL A 47 -1.23 3.00 -9.25
C VAL A 47 -2.60 2.59 -9.79
N THR A 48 -2.65 1.56 -10.64
CA THR A 48 -3.91 1.10 -11.25
C THR A 48 -4.88 0.55 -10.20
N LYS A 49 -4.38 -0.26 -9.27
CA LYS A 49 -5.17 -0.81 -8.17
C LYS A 49 -5.68 0.28 -7.23
N LEU A 50 -4.86 1.27 -6.88
CA LEU A 50 -5.32 2.37 -6.04
C LEU A 50 -6.43 3.18 -6.70
N MET A 51 -6.31 3.49 -8.00
CA MET A 51 -7.38 4.13 -8.77
C MET A 51 -8.67 3.30 -8.77
N TRP A 52 -8.56 2.00 -8.97
CA TRP A 52 -9.69 1.07 -8.96
C TRP A 52 -10.34 0.97 -7.58
N VAL A 53 -9.56 0.82 -6.49
CA VAL A 53 -10.05 0.74 -5.11
C VAL A 53 -10.79 2.02 -4.71
N LEU A 54 -10.25 3.20 -5.04
CA LEU A 54 -10.91 4.48 -4.75
C LEU A 54 -12.23 4.65 -5.52
N GLY A 55 -12.44 3.92 -6.62
CA GLY A 55 -13.73 3.83 -7.30
C GLY A 55 -14.79 3.02 -6.53
N HIS A 56 -14.38 2.18 -5.57
CA HIS A 56 -15.28 1.33 -4.78
C HIS A 56 -15.51 1.87 -3.37
N THR A 57 -14.55 2.56 -2.77
CA THR A 57 -14.63 3.05 -1.39
C THR A 57 -13.78 4.28 -1.16
N ASN A 58 -14.23 5.14 -0.24
CA ASN A 58 -13.48 6.28 0.28
C ASN A 58 -13.02 6.10 1.74
N GLY A 59 -13.38 4.98 2.38
CA GLY A 59 -12.97 4.68 3.75
C GLY A 59 -11.55 4.15 3.80
N ILE A 60 -10.63 4.85 4.47
CA ILE A 60 -9.19 4.52 4.50
C ILE A 60 -8.94 3.07 4.94
N ASP A 61 -9.67 2.57 5.93
CA ASP A 61 -9.52 1.18 6.39
C ASP A 61 -9.91 0.16 5.31
N GLU A 62 -10.98 0.42 4.56
CA GLU A 62 -11.39 -0.44 3.46
C GLU A 62 -10.45 -0.30 2.26
N VAL A 63 -9.95 0.92 1.98
CA VAL A 63 -8.90 1.13 0.97
C VAL A 63 -7.67 0.31 1.31
N LYS A 64 -7.20 0.36 2.56
CA LYS A 64 -6.07 -0.42 3.04
C LYS A 64 -6.32 -1.92 2.87
N LYS A 65 -7.47 -2.41 3.27
CA LYS A 65 -7.85 -3.83 3.14
C LYS A 65 -7.88 -4.28 1.68
N MET A 66 -8.49 -3.51 0.78
CA MET A 66 -8.54 -3.84 -0.64
C MET A 66 -7.16 -3.78 -1.29
N MET A 67 -6.32 -2.79 -0.95
CA MET A 67 -4.94 -2.71 -1.44
C MET A 67 -4.11 -3.92 -1.00
N LEU A 68 -4.35 -4.45 0.20
CA LEU A 68 -3.66 -5.62 0.78
C LEU A 68 -4.30 -6.97 0.42
N THR A 69 -5.41 -6.99 -0.33
CA THR A 69 -6.03 -8.22 -0.82
C THR A 69 -5.46 -8.56 -2.20
N ASN A 70 -4.91 -9.76 -2.39
CA ASN A 70 -4.47 -10.22 -3.70
C ASN A 70 -5.69 -10.63 -4.56
N TYR A 71 -5.87 -10.02 -5.74
CA TYR A 71 -7.00 -10.29 -6.63
C TYR A 71 -6.62 -11.06 -7.89
N CYS A 72 -5.43 -10.83 -8.45
CA CYS A 72 -4.99 -11.41 -9.72
C CYS A 72 -3.50 -11.79 -9.76
N GLY A 73 -2.87 -11.95 -8.60
CA GLY A 73 -1.46 -12.29 -8.47
C GLY A 73 -0.54 -11.07 -8.42
N GLU A 74 -1.09 -9.87 -8.20
CA GLU A 74 -0.34 -8.63 -8.18
C GLU A 74 0.48 -8.43 -6.90
N LEU A 75 0.11 -9.12 -5.82
CA LEU A 75 0.69 -9.03 -4.48
C LEU A 75 0.96 -10.43 -3.94
N SER A 76 2.20 -10.68 -3.50
CA SER A 76 2.55 -11.85 -2.69
C SER A 76 2.57 -11.42 -1.23
N VAL A 77 1.48 -11.69 -0.52
CA VAL A 77 1.40 -11.37 0.91
C VAL A 77 2.43 -12.22 1.67
N PRO A 78 3.26 -11.64 2.56
CA PRO A 78 4.11 -12.40 3.48
C PRO A 78 3.33 -13.31 4.43
#